data_AF-A0AAE8QQC8-F1
#
_entry.id   AF-A0AAE8QQC8-F1
#
_cell.length_a   1.000
_cell.length_b   1.000
_cell.length_c   1.000
_cell.angle_alpha   90.00
_cell.angle_beta   90.00
_cell.angle_gamma   90.00
#
_symmetry.space_group_name_H-M   'P 1'
#
loop_
_entity.id
_entity.type
_entity.pdbx_description
1 polymer ?
#
loop_
_entity_poly.entity_id
_entity_poly.type
_entity_poly.pdbx_seq_one_letter_code
_entity_poly.pdbx_strand_id
1 'polypeptide(L)'
;MKKILFILVLSVLVVGAIFMIYLKSNPPLVIQSYSSKQGNEAIKIIALENTGLREIKLKQILVNDQRPDNAKLVISKSEPFEAETKLEGNDQLSFHKLAQRTIVPQRYINQQAIGEQPQHYAVQVLASNNQKVTIHYEYLKIPFTLTVELQANK
;
A
#
# COMPACT_ATOMS: atom_id res chain seq x y z
N MET A 1 -5.60 -37.54 27.12
CA MET A 1 -4.84 -36.28 27.02
C MET A 1 -4.01 -36.17 25.74
N LYS A 2 -3.10 -37.11 25.42
CA LYS A 2 -2.25 -37.03 24.21
C LYS A 2 -3.02 -36.90 22.88
N LYS A 3 -4.12 -37.63 22.70
CA LYS A 3 -4.97 -37.56 21.49
C LYS A 3 -5.68 -36.20 21.34
N ILE A 4 -6.19 -35.63 22.43
CA ILE A 4 -6.86 -34.32 22.42
C ILE A 4 -5.85 -33.21 22.12
N LEU A 5 -4.67 -33.25 22.75
CA LEU A 5 -3.59 -32.31 22.46
C LEU A 5 -3.16 -32.38 21.00
N PHE A 6 -3.01 -33.60 20.46
CA PHE A 6 -2.69 -33.80 19.05
C PHE A 6 -3.74 -33.21 18.12
N ILE A 7 -5.03 -33.46 18.36
CA ILE A 7 -6.13 -32.91 17.57
C ILE A 7 -6.13 -31.37 17.63
N LEU A 8 -5.89 -30.79 18.80
CA LEU A 8 -5.87 -29.35 18.98
C LEU A 8 -4.70 -28.72 18.22
N VAL A 9 -3.49 -29.29 18.32
CA VAL A 9 -2.32 -28.84 17.55
C VAL A 9 -2.57 -28.98 16.05
N LEU A 10 -3.10 -30.12 15.60
CA LEU A 10 -3.41 -30.35 14.19
C LEU A 10 -4.45 -29.35 13.67
N SER A 11 -5.49 -29.06 14.47
CA SER A 11 -6.52 -28.07 14.12
C SER A 11 -5.93 -26.67 13.95
N VAL A 12 -5.09 -26.22 14.89
CA VAL A 12 -4.41 -24.92 14.79
C VAL A 12 -3.52 -24.85 13.54
N LEU A 13 -2.79 -25.92 13.22
CA LEU A 13 -1.96 -25.99 12.02
C LEU A 13 -2.81 -25.92 10.74
N VAL A 14 -3.92 -26.65 10.67
CA VAL A 14 -4.83 -26.64 9.51
C VAL A 14 -5.44 -25.26 9.31
N VAL A 15 -5.96 -24.64 10.37
CA VAL A 15 -6.53 -23.27 10.30
C VAL A 15 -5.46 -22.26 9.92
N GLY A 16 -4.25 -22.37 10.49
CA GLY A 16 -3.12 -21.52 10.14
C GLY A 16 -2.71 -21.66 8.67
N ALA A 17 -2.68 -22.88 8.14
CA ALA A 17 -2.36 -23.14 6.74
C ALA A 17 -3.43 -22.56 5.79
N ILE A 18 -4.72 -22.77 6.09
CA ILE A 18 -5.82 -22.20 5.32
C ILE A 18 -5.76 -20.67 5.35
N PHE A 19 -5.51 -20.08 6.52
CA PHE A 19 -5.39 -18.63 6.67
C PHE A 19 -4.21 -18.06 5.87
N MET A 20 -3.05 -18.74 5.87
CA MET A 20 -1.89 -18.34 5.07
C MET A 20 -2.18 -18.38 3.56
N ILE A 21 -2.87 -19.43 3.09
CA ILE A 21 -3.29 -19.53 1.69
C ILE A 21 -4.23 -18.36 1.35
N TYR A 22 -5.23 -18.12 2.19
CA TYR A 22 -6.17 -17.01 2.01
C TYR A 22 -5.46 -15.66 1.88
N LEU A 23 -4.50 -15.35 2.77
CA LEU A 23 -3.75 -14.11 2.72
C LEU A 23 -2.88 -13.97 1.46
N LYS A 24 -2.28 -15.06 0.97
CA LYS A 24 -1.48 -15.04 -0.26
C LYS A 24 -2.34 -14.86 -1.51
N SER A 25 -3.54 -15.43 -1.52
CA SER A 25 -4.51 -15.28 -2.62
C SER A 25 -5.24 -13.94 -2.59
N ASN A 26 -5.37 -13.31 -1.41
CA ASN A 26 -6.04 -12.03 -1.22
C ASN A 26 -5.09 -11.05 -0.51
N PRO A 27 -4.03 -10.58 -1.19
CA PRO A 27 -3.08 -9.64 -0.60
C PRO A 27 -3.80 -8.36 -0.15
N PRO A 28 -3.53 -7.85 1.07
CA PRO A 28 -4.31 -6.77 1.66
C PRO A 28 -3.95 -5.38 1.14
N LEU A 29 -2.84 -5.23 0.39
CA LEU A 29 -2.47 -3.98 -0.27
C LEU A 29 -2.95 -4.02 -1.72
N VAL A 30 -3.76 -3.04 -2.12
CA VAL A 30 -4.24 -2.89 -3.49
C VAL A 30 -3.88 -1.51 -4.04
N ILE A 31 -3.82 -1.41 -5.36
CA ILE A 31 -3.62 -0.15 -6.08
C ILE A 31 -5.00 0.36 -6.47
N GLN A 32 -5.35 1.57 -6.03
CA GLN A 32 -6.59 2.21 -6.44
C GLN A 32 -6.45 2.91 -7.79
N SER A 33 -5.35 3.64 -7.96
CA SER A 33 -5.07 4.43 -9.15
C SER A 33 -3.56 4.64 -9.29
N TYR A 34 -3.13 5.05 -10.48
CA TYR A 34 -1.83 5.63 -10.68
C TYR A 34 -1.94 6.85 -11.59
N SER A 35 -1.18 7.90 -11.27
CA SER A 35 -1.18 9.14 -12.04
C SER A 35 0.21 9.76 -12.05
N SER A 36 0.37 10.81 -12.86
CA SER A 36 1.56 11.65 -12.85
C SER A 36 1.35 12.83 -11.91
N LYS A 37 2.43 13.31 -11.28
CA LYS A 37 2.41 14.61 -10.59
C LYS A 37 2.11 15.71 -11.61
N GLN A 38 1.22 16.64 -11.25
CA GLN A 38 0.95 17.82 -12.06
C GLN A 38 2.24 18.60 -12.35
N GLY A 39 2.48 18.92 -13.63
CA GLY A 39 3.69 19.62 -14.09
C GLY A 39 4.97 18.78 -14.11
N ASN A 40 4.94 17.49 -13.75
CA ASN A 40 6.10 16.60 -13.88
C ASN A 40 5.68 15.13 -14.07
N GLU A 41 5.63 14.69 -15.33
CA GLU A 41 5.25 13.33 -15.73
C GLU A 41 6.23 12.23 -15.34
N ALA A 42 7.47 12.58 -14.98
CA ALA A 42 8.46 11.63 -14.51
C ALA A 42 8.21 11.20 -13.05
N ILE A 43 7.36 11.93 -12.32
CA ILE A 43 6.98 11.58 -10.96
C ILE A 43 5.63 10.88 -11.00
N LYS A 44 5.60 9.63 -10.54
CA LYS A 44 4.41 8.79 -10.50
C LYS A 44 3.88 8.70 -9.09
N ILE A 45 2.56 8.83 -8.99
CA ILE A 45 1.77 8.73 -7.77
C ILE A 45 0.93 7.48 -7.89
N ILE A 46 1.21 6.50 -7.04
CA ILE A 46 0.51 5.21 -7.01
C ILE A 46 -0.34 5.22 -5.75
N ALA A 47 -1.66 5.38 -5.91
CA ALA A 47 -2.59 5.38 -4.80
C ALA A 47 -2.74 3.96 -4.24
N LEU A 48 -2.60 3.84 -2.93
CA LEU A 48 -2.60 2.58 -2.21
C LEU A 48 -3.78 2.52 -1.25
N GLU A 49 -4.34 1.33 -1.14
CA GLU A 49 -5.39 1.04 -0.17
C GLU A 49 -5.09 -0.25 0.57
N ASN A 50 -5.36 -0.22 1.88
CA ASN A 50 -5.29 -1.38 2.74
C ASN A 50 -6.70 -1.94 2.96
N THR A 51 -7.03 -3.01 2.24
CA THR A 51 -8.29 -3.76 2.36
C THR A 51 -8.22 -4.81 3.47
N GLY A 52 -7.06 -4.96 4.12
CA GLY A 52 -6.83 -5.89 5.20
C GLY A 52 -7.42 -5.46 6.54
N LEU A 53 -7.17 -6.30 7.54
CA LEU A 53 -7.70 -6.10 8.90
C LEU A 53 -6.72 -5.37 9.83
N ARG A 54 -5.45 -5.26 9.43
CA ARG A 54 -4.36 -4.67 10.23
C ARG A 54 -3.52 -3.73 9.38
N GLU A 55 -2.70 -2.94 10.04
CA GLU A 55 -1.76 -2.03 9.40
C GLU A 55 -0.76 -2.74 8.49
N ILE A 56 -0.36 -2.05 7.42
CA ILE A 56 0.66 -2.48 6.48
C ILE A 56 1.91 -1.61 6.65
N LYS A 57 3.08 -2.24 6.64
CA LYS A 57 4.36 -1.54 6.64
C LYS A 57 5.04 -1.66 5.29
N LEU A 58 5.20 -0.55 4.57
CA LEU A 58 6.01 -0.52 3.36
C LEU A 58 7.48 -0.74 3.73
N LYS A 59 8.18 -1.55 2.93
CA LYS A 59 9.58 -1.90 3.16
C LYS A 59 10.48 -1.32 2.09
N GLN A 60 10.14 -1.57 0.83
CA GLN A 60 10.98 -1.19 -0.30
C GLN A 60 10.13 -1.02 -1.55
N ILE A 61 10.59 -0.14 -2.43
CA ILE A 61 10.03 0.04 -3.76
C ILE A 61 11.14 -0.15 -4.77
N LEU A 62 10.80 -0.78 -5.88
CA LEU A 62 11.66 -1.02 -7.02
C LEU A 62 10.98 -0.47 -8.27
N VAL A 63 11.75 0.16 -9.14
CA VAL A 63 11.36 0.54 -10.50
C VAL A 63 12.24 -0.25 -11.45
N ASN A 64 11.64 -1.07 -12.32
CA ASN A 64 12.36 -2.04 -13.15
C ASN A 64 13.41 -2.84 -12.37
N ASP A 65 13.00 -3.37 -11.21
CA ASP A 65 13.83 -4.17 -10.29
C ASP A 65 15.02 -3.41 -9.64
N GLN A 66 15.11 -2.09 -9.82
CA GLN A 66 16.15 -1.23 -9.22
C GLN A 66 15.57 -0.31 -8.14
N ARG A 67 16.37 -0.01 -7.11
CA ARG A 67 15.96 0.94 -6.06
C ARG A 67 15.99 2.36 -6.65
N PRO A 68 14.86 3.09 -6.62
CA PRO A 68 14.85 4.49 -7.05
C PRO A 68 15.57 5.38 -6.03
N ASP A 69 16.14 6.48 -6.51
CA ASP A 69 16.84 7.46 -5.65
C ASP A 69 15.93 8.06 -4.57
N ASN A 70 14.64 8.24 -4.89
CA ASN A 70 13.68 8.85 -3.98
C ASN A 70 12.30 8.22 -4.16
N ALA A 71 11.93 7.36 -3.22
CA ALA A 71 10.56 6.87 -3.06
C ALA A 71 10.02 7.31 -1.70
N LYS A 72 8.82 7.90 -1.69
CA LYS A 72 8.18 8.43 -0.48
C LYS A 72 6.77 7.88 -0.33
N LEU A 73 6.37 7.68 0.92
CA LEU A 73 4.97 7.52 1.28
C LEU A 73 4.36 8.91 1.42
N VAL A 74 3.30 9.17 0.66
CA VAL A 74 2.52 10.39 0.72
C VAL A 74 1.21 10.07 1.43
N ILE A 75 0.87 10.88 2.42
CA ILE A 75 -0.41 10.78 3.15
C ILE A 75 -1.17 12.08 2.92
N SER A 76 -2.36 11.97 2.36
CA SER A 76 -3.32 13.06 2.21
C SER A 76 -4.36 13.01 3.32
N LYS A 77 -4.68 14.16 3.89
CA LYS A 77 -5.65 14.37 4.98
C LYS A 77 -6.98 14.96 4.50
N SER A 78 -7.14 15.14 3.19
CA SER A 78 -8.31 15.79 2.59
C SER A 78 -8.91 14.98 1.45
N GLU A 79 -8.12 14.69 0.42
CA GLU A 79 -8.63 14.15 -0.85
C GLU A 79 -7.85 12.89 -1.29
N PRO A 80 -8.52 11.95 -1.99
CA PRO A 80 -7.86 10.84 -2.67
C PRO A 80 -6.85 11.31 -3.72
N PHE A 81 -5.95 10.41 -4.10
CA PHE A 81 -5.00 10.65 -5.19
C PHE A 81 -5.65 10.30 -6.53
N GLU A 82 -6.19 11.31 -7.21
CA GLU A 82 -6.75 11.20 -8.55
C GLU A 82 -5.75 11.65 -9.64
N ALA A 83 -6.20 11.65 -10.90
CA ALA A 83 -5.42 12.18 -12.01
C ALA A 83 -5.00 13.63 -11.72
N GLU A 84 -3.73 13.95 -11.94
CA GLU A 84 -3.15 15.29 -11.75
C GLU A 84 -3.17 15.83 -10.31
N THR A 85 -3.02 14.97 -9.29
CA THR A 85 -2.95 15.43 -7.89
C THR A 85 -1.88 16.52 -7.71
N LYS A 86 -2.30 17.70 -7.24
CA LYS A 86 -1.41 18.82 -6.94
C LYS A 86 -0.70 18.57 -5.60
N LEU A 87 0.59 18.21 -5.68
CA LEU A 87 1.39 17.90 -4.50
C LEU A 87 2.03 19.12 -3.83
N GLU A 88 2.23 20.21 -4.57
CA GLU A 88 2.93 21.39 -4.08
C GLU A 88 1.97 22.41 -3.46
N GLY A 89 2.36 22.94 -2.29
CA GLY A 89 1.59 23.95 -1.57
C GLY A 89 0.34 23.40 -0.86
N ASN A 90 0.15 22.08 -0.81
CA ASN A 90 -0.96 21.45 -0.10
C ASN A 90 -0.53 21.07 1.34
N ASP A 91 -1.06 21.78 2.32
CA ASP A 91 -0.78 21.59 3.75
C ASP A 91 -1.45 20.32 4.34
N GLN A 92 -2.37 19.71 3.60
CA GLN A 92 -3.00 18.43 3.94
C GLN A 92 -2.17 17.23 3.48
N LEU A 93 -1.07 17.46 2.76
CA LEU A 93 -0.13 16.40 2.36
C LEU A 93 1.06 16.31 3.30
N SER A 94 1.47 15.09 3.59
CA SER A 94 2.71 14.83 4.33
C SER A 94 3.53 13.74 3.65
N PHE A 95 4.85 13.92 3.65
CA PHE A 95 5.80 13.05 2.95
C PHE A 95 6.70 12.34 3.96
N HIS A 96 6.76 11.02 3.86
CA HIS A 96 7.48 10.17 4.82
C HIS A 96 8.38 9.19 4.08
N LYS A 97 9.44 8.73 4.75
CA LYS A 97 10.18 7.54 4.29
C LYS A 97 9.24 6.32 4.35
N LEU A 98 9.40 5.37 3.43
CA LEU A 98 8.49 4.22 3.28
C LEU A 98 8.21 3.48 4.60
N ALA A 99 9.23 3.21 5.41
CA ALA A 99 9.09 2.45 6.66
C ALA A 99 8.76 3.30 7.91
N GLN A 100 8.60 4.63 7.75
CA GLN A 100 8.39 5.56 8.86
C GLN A 100 6.93 5.60 9.34
N ARG A 101 5.98 5.28 8.46
CA ARG A 101 4.54 5.21 8.76
C ARG A 101 3.95 3.91 8.25
N THR A 102 2.81 3.55 8.81
CA THR A 102 2.00 2.42 8.38
C THR A 102 0.80 2.90 7.56
N ILE A 103 0.28 2.02 6.71
CA ILE A 103 -0.98 2.24 5.98
C ILE A 103 -2.09 1.58 6.80
N VAL A 104 -2.99 2.39 7.36
CA VAL A 104 -4.12 1.87 8.15
C VAL A 104 -5.19 1.26 7.26
N PRO A 105 -5.92 0.22 7.73
CA PRO A 105 -7.08 -0.31 7.04
C PRO A 105 -8.11 0.75 6.66
N GLN A 106 -8.66 0.66 5.45
CA GLN A 106 -9.69 1.59 4.94
C GLN A 106 -10.88 1.72 5.90
N ARG A 107 -11.30 0.62 6.53
CA ARG A 107 -12.39 0.59 7.51
C ARG A 107 -12.16 1.43 8.77
N TYR A 108 -10.92 1.87 9.03
CA TYR A 108 -10.60 2.78 10.13
C TYR A 108 -10.58 4.25 9.68
N ILE A 109 -10.84 4.51 8.39
CA ILE A 109 -10.83 5.84 7.80
C ILE A 109 -12.28 6.24 7.59
N ASN A 110 -12.76 7.18 8.42
CA ASN A 110 -14.10 7.70 8.26
C ASN A 110 -14.12 8.80 7.18
N GLN A 111 -14.52 8.43 5.98
CA GLN A 111 -14.56 9.36 4.83
C GLN A 111 -15.65 10.45 4.96
N GLN A 112 -16.60 10.29 5.90
CA GLN A 112 -17.79 11.14 6.02
C GLN A 112 -17.84 11.92 7.35
N ALA A 113 -16.85 11.76 8.23
CA ALA A 113 -16.84 12.45 9.51
C ALA A 113 -16.42 13.92 9.34
N ILE A 114 -17.32 14.82 9.74
CA ILE A 114 -17.06 16.25 9.84
C ILE A 114 -16.01 16.47 10.93
N GLY A 115 -14.86 17.06 10.57
CA GLY A 115 -13.77 17.35 11.50
C GLY A 115 -12.73 16.23 11.67
N GLU A 116 -12.95 15.06 11.08
CA GLU A 116 -11.91 14.05 10.93
C GLU A 116 -11.14 14.26 9.61
N GLN A 117 -9.83 13.98 9.64
CA GLN A 117 -8.99 14.07 8.44
C GLN A 117 -8.91 12.68 7.79
N PRO A 118 -9.66 12.41 6.71
CA PRO A 118 -9.58 11.14 6.00
C PRO A 118 -8.15 10.93 5.51
N GLN A 119 -7.62 9.71 5.66
CA GLN A 119 -6.25 9.41 5.26
C GLN A 119 -6.24 8.66 3.94
N HIS A 120 -5.68 9.27 2.91
CA HIS A 120 -5.39 8.61 1.64
C HIS A 120 -3.90 8.39 1.54
N TYR A 121 -3.51 7.25 0.97
CA TYR A 121 -2.11 6.84 0.90
C TYR A 121 -1.68 6.73 -0.55
N ALA A 122 -0.48 7.20 -0.85
CA ALA A 122 0.16 6.95 -2.12
C ALA A 122 1.66 6.75 -1.96
N VAL A 123 2.26 6.11 -2.96
CA VAL A 123 3.69 6.17 -3.16
C VAL A 123 3.99 7.21 -4.23
N GLN A 124 4.94 8.09 -3.93
CA GLN A 124 5.59 8.91 -4.93
C GLN A 124 6.93 8.28 -5.32
N VAL A 125 7.16 8.10 -6.62
CA VAL A 125 8.41 7.55 -7.16
C VAL A 125 8.77 8.22 -8.49
N LEU A 126 10.06 8.33 -8.79
CA LEU A 126 10.53 8.70 -10.12
C LEU A 126 10.40 7.46 -11.03
N ALA A 127 9.49 7.52 -12.00
CA ALA A 127 9.27 6.45 -12.97
C ALA A 127 8.62 7.00 -14.25
N SER A 128 8.89 6.36 -15.38
CA SER A 128 8.24 6.62 -16.66
C SER A 128 7.07 5.69 -16.90
N ASN A 129 6.21 6.03 -17.86
CA ASN A 129 5.21 5.09 -18.37
C ASN A 129 5.90 3.83 -18.91
N ASN A 130 5.23 2.68 -18.82
CA ASN A 130 5.69 1.33 -19.16
C ASN A 130 6.77 0.76 -18.23
N GLN A 131 7.11 1.44 -17.15
CA GLN A 131 8.00 0.87 -16.13
C GLN A 131 7.21 0.03 -15.13
N LYS A 132 7.83 -1.07 -14.71
CA LYS A 132 7.33 -1.96 -13.67
C LYS A 132 7.69 -1.39 -12.30
N VAL A 133 6.69 -1.12 -11.47
CA VAL A 133 6.88 -0.75 -10.06
C VAL A 133 6.54 -1.93 -9.17
N THR A 134 7.48 -2.34 -8.33
CA THR A 134 7.31 -3.41 -7.35
C THR A 134 7.39 -2.85 -5.95
N ILE A 135 6.36 -3.08 -5.15
CA ILE A 135 6.20 -2.64 -3.77
C ILE A 135 6.33 -3.86 -2.87
N HIS A 136 7.39 -3.88 -2.06
CA HIS A 136 7.56 -4.84 -0.98
C HIS A 136 6.99 -4.28 0.30
N TYR A 137 6.14 -5.05 0.96
CA TYR A 137 5.50 -4.65 2.20
C TYR A 137 5.37 -5.84 3.14
N GLU A 138 5.05 -5.53 4.39
CA GLU A 138 4.80 -6.50 5.44
C GLU A 138 3.40 -6.32 6.00
N TYR A 139 2.70 -7.45 6.15
CA TYR A 139 1.39 -7.52 6.78
C TYR A 139 1.39 -8.71 7.73
N LEU A 140 1.04 -8.50 9.00
CA LEU A 140 1.11 -9.53 10.05
C LEU A 140 2.49 -10.22 10.13
N LYS A 141 3.58 -9.48 9.93
CA LYS A 141 4.97 -9.99 9.86
C LYS A 141 5.26 -10.93 8.69
N ILE A 142 4.34 -11.06 7.74
CA ILE A 142 4.51 -11.86 6.53
C ILE A 142 4.92 -10.91 5.39
N PRO A 143 5.97 -11.24 4.63
CA PRO A 143 6.37 -10.44 3.47
C PRO A 143 5.44 -10.68 2.29
N PHE A 144 5.11 -9.59 1.60
CA PHE A 144 4.33 -9.56 0.38
C PHE A 144 5.00 -8.68 -0.68
N THR A 145 4.60 -8.93 -1.91
CA THR A 145 5.04 -8.20 -3.09
C THR A 145 3.81 -7.84 -3.91
N LEU A 146 3.70 -6.57 -4.28
CA LEU A 146 2.69 -6.04 -5.19
C LEU A 146 3.43 -5.43 -6.38
N THR A 147 3.09 -5.86 -7.58
CA THR A 147 3.74 -5.37 -8.81
C THR A 147 2.69 -4.77 -9.74
N VAL A 148 3.03 -3.63 -10.34
CA VAL A 148 2.21 -2.96 -11.34
C VAL A 148 3.08 -2.49 -12.48
N GLU A 149 2.57 -2.61 -13.71
CA GLU A 149 3.14 -1.95 -14.87
C GLU A 149 2.39 -0.64 -15.07
N LEU A 150 3.12 0.48 -14.98
CA LEU A 150 2.53 1.79 -15.16
C LEU A 150 2.14 1.95 -16.62
N GLN A 151 0.87 2.14 -16.94
CA GLN A 151 0.48 2.43 -18.32
C GLN A 151 0.41 3.94 -18.55
N ALA A 152 0.59 4.36 -19.80
CA ALA A 152 0.15 5.69 -20.17
C ALA A 152 -1.38 5.72 -20.09
N ASN A 153 -1.97 6.68 -19.37
CA ASN A 153 -3.38 6.99 -19.58
C ASN A 153 -3.56 7.27 -21.08
N LYS A 154 -4.45 6.50 -21.73
CA LYS A 154 -4.89 6.80 -23.09
C LYS A 154 -5.77 8.04 -23.08
#